data_AF-A0A4Y2WNP1-F1
#
_entry.id   AF-A0A4Y2WNP1-F1
#
_cell.length_a   1.000
_cell.length_b   1.000
_cell.length_c   1.000
_cell.angle_alpha   90.00
_cell.angle_beta   90.00
_cell.angle_gamma   90.00
#
_symmetry.space_group_name_H-M   'P 1'
#
loop_
_entity.id
_entity.type
_entity.pdbx_description
1 polymer ?
#
loop_
_entity_poly.entity_id
_entity_poly.type
_entity_poly.pdbx_seq_one_letter_code
_entity_poly.pdbx_strand_id
1 'polypeptide(L)'
;MPITRLDYMDERREKYKRGIDISELFGHLFACQINYHLVALYLEWKKPVQHLHSTFIPFLQACKKLKCLEVTIYSPSSGVDVLLKSWLENRPESLEKVIIDVSCIDVEDDFPSLMNLTT
;
A
#
# COMPACT_ATOMS: atom_id res chain seq x y z
N MET A 1 7.67 -9.61 21.77
CA MET A 1 7.46 -8.14 21.70
C MET A 1 6.55 -7.87 20.52
N PRO A 2 5.53 -7.00 20.63
CA PRO A 2 4.65 -6.70 19.51
C PRO A 2 5.41 -5.92 18.42
N ILE A 3 5.06 -6.15 17.16
CA ILE A 3 5.61 -5.41 16.02
C ILE A 3 4.96 -4.03 16.02
N THR A 4 5.75 -2.99 16.28
CA THR A 4 5.29 -1.58 16.32
C THR A 4 5.68 -0.80 15.07
N ARG A 5 6.65 -1.29 14.30
CA ARG A 5 7.09 -0.72 13.02
C ARG A 5 7.10 -1.81 11.98
N LEU A 6 6.46 -1.55 10.85
CA LEU A 6 6.50 -2.41 9.67
C LEU A 6 7.15 -1.63 8.53
N ASP A 7 8.31 -2.12 8.06
CA ASP A 7 8.89 -1.76 6.78
C ASP A 7 8.59 -2.91 5.81
N TYR A 8 7.74 -2.65 4.82
CA TYR A 8 7.41 -3.62 3.78
C TYR A 8 7.79 -3.05 2.42
N MET A 9 8.65 -3.77 1.72
CA MET A 9 9.04 -3.45 0.34
C MET A 9 8.63 -4.62 -0.56
N ASP A 10 7.85 -4.33 -1.60
CA ASP A 10 7.56 -5.30 -2.64
C ASP A 10 8.83 -5.52 -3.49
N GLU A 11 9.69 -6.44 -3.04
CA GLU A 11 10.91 -6.86 -3.73
C GLU A 11 10.55 -7.60 -5.03
N ARG A 12 10.43 -6.89 -6.14
CA ARG A 12 10.36 -7.55 -7.44
C ARG A 12 11.73 -8.08 -7.84
N ARG A 13 11.83 -9.40 -7.98
CA ARG A 13 12.62 -9.98 -9.08
C ARG A 13 11.69 -10.14 -10.27
N GLU A 14 11.98 -9.42 -11.35
CA GLU A 14 11.24 -9.33 -12.64
C GLU A 14 10.73 -10.66 -13.23
N LYS A 15 11.23 -11.81 -12.76
CA LYS A 15 10.88 -13.15 -13.28
C LYS A 15 9.73 -13.86 -12.58
N TYR A 16 9.22 -13.36 -11.44
CA TYR A 16 8.20 -14.08 -10.68
C TYR A 16 6.94 -13.24 -10.49
N LYS A 17 5.83 -13.66 -11.11
CA LYS A 17 4.45 -13.21 -10.81
C LYS A 17 3.99 -13.51 -9.36
N ARG A 18 4.91 -13.85 -8.43
CA ARG A 18 4.64 -14.37 -7.08
C ARG A 18 4.91 -13.34 -5.97
N GLY A 19 4.46 -12.10 -6.14
CA GLY A 19 4.36 -11.18 -5.00
C GLY A 19 3.01 -11.36 -4.30
N ILE A 20 2.94 -11.21 -2.98
CA ILE A 20 1.68 -11.19 -2.22
C ILE A 20 0.75 -10.08 -2.71
N ASP A 21 -0.56 -10.31 -2.75
CA ASP A 21 -1.53 -9.23 -2.98
C ASP A 21 -1.61 -8.31 -1.76
N ILE A 22 -1.92 -7.03 -1.95
CA ILE A 22 -2.00 -6.12 -0.80
C ILE A 22 -3.11 -6.49 0.18
N SER A 23 -4.23 -7.03 -0.34
CA SER A 23 -5.35 -7.50 0.47
C SER A 23 -4.93 -8.69 1.32
N GLU A 24 -4.12 -9.58 0.76
CA GLU A 24 -3.56 -10.74 1.45
C GLU A 24 -2.54 -10.32 2.51
N LEU A 25 -1.67 -9.34 2.21
CA LEU A 25 -0.76 -8.74 3.18
C LEU A 25 -1.53 -8.20 4.38
N PHE A 26 -2.52 -7.34 4.17
CA PHE A 26 -3.31 -6.78 5.27
C PHE A 26 -4.13 -7.83 6.00
N GLY A 27 -4.66 -8.84 5.29
CA GLY A 27 -5.30 -9.99 5.90
C GLY A 27 -4.38 -10.71 6.88
N HIS A 28 -3.13 -10.95 6.51
CA HIS A 28 -2.12 -11.54 7.39
C HIS A 28 -1.75 -10.64 8.57
N LEU A 29 -1.56 -9.33 8.34
CA LEU A 29 -1.28 -8.39 9.44
C LEU A 29 -2.43 -8.34 10.45
N PHE A 30 -3.68 -8.42 9.99
CA PHE A 30 -4.86 -8.53 10.84
C PHE A 30 -4.89 -9.85 11.62
N ALA A 31 -4.63 -10.98 10.97
CA ALA A 31 -4.58 -12.28 11.63
C ALA A 31 -3.51 -12.33 12.73
N CYS A 32 -2.40 -11.63 12.54
CA CYS A 32 -1.34 -11.47 13.53
C CYS A 32 -1.60 -10.37 14.57
N GLN A 33 -2.77 -9.71 14.53
CA GLN A 33 -3.16 -8.63 15.46
C GLN A 33 -2.18 -7.45 15.48
N ILE A 34 -1.44 -7.24 14.39
CA ILE A 34 -0.42 -6.17 14.29
C ILE A 34 -1.08 -4.80 14.37
N ASN A 35 -2.31 -4.66 13.88
CA ASN A 35 -3.09 -3.42 13.91
C ASN A 35 -3.26 -2.82 15.32
N TYR A 36 -3.26 -3.61 16.39
CA TYR A 36 -3.38 -3.10 17.78
C TYR A 36 -2.11 -2.44 18.32
N HIS A 37 -0.97 -2.68 17.65
CA HIS A 37 0.35 -2.30 18.13
C HIS A 37 1.14 -1.47 17.12
N LEU A 38 0.75 -1.45 15.85
CA LEU A 38 1.44 -0.74 14.79
C LEU A 38 1.41 0.77 15.04
N VAL A 39 2.60 1.37 15.09
CA VAL A 39 2.86 2.80 15.30
C VAL A 39 3.41 3.44 14.02
N ALA A 40 4.21 2.71 13.25
CA ALA A 40 4.76 3.20 12.00
C ALA A 40 4.63 2.17 10.87
N LEU A 41 4.16 2.62 9.71
CA LEU A 41 4.07 1.82 8.49
C LEU A 41 4.87 2.52 7.39
N TYR A 42 5.81 1.78 6.80
CA TYR A 42 6.55 2.16 5.61
C TYR A 42 6.25 1.12 4.54
N LEU A 43 5.65 1.55 3.44
CA LEU A 43 5.16 0.67 2.38
C LEU A 43 5.71 1.13 1.04
N GLU A 44 6.59 0.32 0.44
CA GLU A 44 7.01 0.48 -0.94
C GLU A 44 6.21 -0.49 -1.82
N TRP A 45 5.31 0.08 -2.64
CA TRP A 45 4.35 -0.67 -3.43
C TRP A 45 4.60 -0.47 -4.92
N LYS A 46 4.94 -1.57 -5.61
CA LYS A 46 5.24 -1.54 -7.05
C LYS A 46 4.10 -1.99 -7.92
N LYS A 47 3.00 -2.54 -7.38
CA LYS A 47 1.89 -3.10 -8.18
C LYS A 47 0.79 -2.07 -8.46
N PRO A 48 -0.09 -2.32 -9.45
CA PRO A 48 -1.24 -1.47 -9.72
C PRO A 48 -2.07 -1.15 -8.46
N VAL A 49 -2.49 0.10 -8.33
CA VAL A 49 -3.15 0.62 -7.11
C VAL A 49 -4.68 0.69 -7.21
N GLN A 50 -5.28 0.19 -8.28
CA GLN A 50 -6.73 0.29 -8.54
C GLN A 50 -7.59 -0.27 -7.39
N HIS A 51 -7.11 -1.29 -6.69
CA HIS A 51 -7.79 -1.91 -5.54
C HIS A 51 -7.17 -1.55 -4.18
N LEU A 52 -6.17 -0.65 -4.17
CA LEU A 52 -5.50 -0.27 -2.94
C LEU A 52 -6.46 0.47 -2.00
N HIS A 53 -7.28 1.37 -2.54
CA HIS A 53 -8.19 2.21 -1.74
C HIS A 53 -9.17 1.39 -0.87
N SER A 54 -9.68 0.25 -1.36
CA SER A 54 -10.70 -0.54 -0.69
C SER A 54 -10.17 -1.35 0.50
N THR A 55 -8.86 -1.58 0.58
CA THR A 55 -8.22 -2.37 1.65
C THR A 55 -7.28 -1.53 2.51
N PHE A 56 -6.60 -0.55 1.89
CA PHE A 56 -5.63 0.32 2.54
C PHE A 56 -6.25 1.21 3.60
N ILE A 57 -7.27 2.00 3.23
CA ILE A 57 -7.90 2.94 4.16
C ILE A 57 -8.52 2.21 5.37
N PRO A 58 -9.31 1.13 5.20
CA PRO A 58 -9.83 0.37 6.34
C PRO A 58 -8.75 -0.21 7.25
N PHE A 59 -7.65 -0.72 6.69
CA PHE A 59 -6.52 -1.22 7.48
C PHE A 59 -5.92 -0.12 8.36
N LEU A 60 -5.65 1.06 7.79
CA LEU A 60 -5.10 2.18 8.54
C LEU A 60 -6.05 2.68 9.63
N GLN A 61 -7.36 2.75 9.34
CA GLN A 61 -8.37 3.13 10.33
C GLN A 61 -8.48 2.13 11.49
N ALA A 62 -8.19 0.85 11.25
CA ALA A 62 -8.13 -0.16 12.30
C ALA A 62 -6.86 -0.04 13.16
N CYS A 63 -5.80 0.59 12.65
CA CYS A 63 -4.55 0.81 13.36
C CYS A 63 -4.61 2.05 14.26
N LYS A 64 -5.31 1.97 15.38
CA LYS A 64 -5.58 3.12 16.28
C LYS A 64 -4.33 3.79 16.90
N LYS A 65 -3.17 3.15 16.84
CA LYS A 65 -1.89 3.68 17.33
C LYS A 65 -0.96 4.15 16.21
N LEU A 66 -1.39 4.06 14.95
CA LEU A 66 -0.57 4.41 13.81
C LEU A 66 -0.37 5.92 13.75
N LYS A 67 0.87 6.37 13.96
CA LYS A 67 1.27 7.78 13.97
C LYS A 67 2.02 8.17 12.70
N CYS A 68 2.79 7.25 12.14
CA CYS A 68 3.61 7.50 10.97
C CYS A 68 3.19 6.60 9.83
N LEU A 69 2.89 7.21 8.69
CA LEU A 69 2.66 6.53 7.42
C LEU A 69 3.62 7.09 6.37
N GLU A 70 4.38 6.22 5.74
CA GLU A 70 5.16 6.52 4.54
C GLU A 70 4.81 5.48 3.48
N VAL A 71 4.36 5.94 2.33
CA VAL A 71 3.99 5.07 1.20
C VAL A 71 4.69 5.59 -0.04
N THR A 72 5.41 4.71 -0.73
CA THR A 72 5.96 4.99 -2.06
C THR A 72 5.28 4.09 -3.07
N ILE A 73 4.58 4.69 -4.02
CA ILE A 73 3.82 4.00 -5.06
C ILE A 73 4.57 4.14 -6.39
N TYR A 74 4.89 3.00 -6.97
CA TYR A 74 5.64 2.82 -8.22
C TYR A 74 4.71 2.12 -9.23
N SER A 75 3.69 2.84 -9.73
CA SER A 75 2.60 2.25 -10.50
C SER A 75 2.20 3.16 -11.67
N PRO A 76 1.56 2.63 -12.73
CA PRO A 76 0.75 3.45 -13.61
C PRO A 76 -0.16 4.37 -12.80
N SER A 77 -0.35 5.60 -13.28
CA SER A 77 -1.11 6.66 -12.58
C SER A 77 -2.58 6.29 -12.30
N SER A 78 -3.12 5.29 -12.99
CA SER A 78 -4.51 4.83 -12.81
C SER A 78 -4.78 4.35 -11.39
N GLY A 79 -5.75 4.96 -10.71
CA GLY A 79 -6.21 4.58 -9.37
C GLY A 79 -5.54 5.34 -8.21
N VAL A 80 -4.49 6.11 -8.48
CA VAL A 80 -3.89 7.02 -7.48
C VAL A 80 -4.87 8.13 -7.11
N ASP A 81 -5.57 8.67 -8.11
CA ASP A 81 -6.63 9.66 -7.94
C ASP A 81 -7.74 9.17 -7.00
N VAL A 82 -8.18 7.93 -7.20
CA VAL A 82 -9.20 7.28 -6.34
C VAL A 82 -8.68 7.08 -4.92
N LEU A 83 -7.43 6.65 -4.77
CA LEU A 83 -6.78 6.48 -3.46
C LEU A 83 -6.70 7.83 -2.70
N LEU A 84 -6.21 8.88 -3.35
CA LEU A 84 -6.07 10.21 -2.76
C LEU A 84 -7.44 10.81 -2.42
N LYS A 85 -8.46 10.61 -3.26
CA LYS A 85 -9.82 11.04 -2.96
C LYS A 85 -10.38 10.33 -1.73
N SER A 86 -10.27 9.00 -1.69
CA SER A 86 -10.70 8.19 -0.54
C SER A 86 -9.96 8.60 0.74
N TRP A 87 -8.66 8.89 0.62
CA TRP A 87 -7.84 9.40 1.72
C TRP A 87 -8.38 10.70 2.31
N LEU A 88 -8.74 11.68 1.46
CA LEU A 88 -9.27 12.97 1.92
C LEU A 88 -10.57 12.80 2.72
N GLU A 89 -11.41 11.86 2.31
CA GLU A 89 -12.71 11.60 2.96
C GLU A 89 -12.57 10.76 4.24
N ASN A 90 -11.52 9.93 4.36
CA ASN A 90 -11.43 8.87 5.36
C ASN A 90 -10.09 8.84 6.12
N ARG A 91 -9.40 9.98 6.19
CA ARG A 91 -8.08 10.09 6.82
C ARG A 91 -8.08 9.56 8.25
N PRO A 92 -7.18 8.62 8.61
CA PRO A 92 -7.05 8.14 9.98
C PRO A 92 -6.64 9.26 10.95
N GLU A 93 -7.39 9.42 12.05
CA GLU A 93 -7.19 10.49 13.05
C GLU A 93 -5.86 10.38 13.82
N SER A 94 -5.33 9.17 13.98
CA SER A 94 -4.12 8.92 14.78
C SER A 94 -2.82 9.36 14.08
N LEU A 95 -2.86 9.69 12.79
CA LEU A 95 -1.69 9.98 11.99
C LEU A 95 -1.14 11.39 12.21
N GLU A 96 0.09 11.44 12.71
CA GLU A 96 0.88 12.65 12.94
C GLU A 96 1.77 12.98 11.74
N LYS A 97 2.32 11.95 11.07
CA LYS A 97 3.18 12.09 9.88
C LYS A 97 2.64 11.24 8.74
N VAL A 98 2.47 11.86 7.58
CA VAL A 98 2.03 11.18 6.35
C VAL A 98 2.90 11.64 5.19
N ILE A 99 3.56 10.69 4.54
CA ILE A 99 4.27 10.89 3.28
C ILE A 99 3.66 9.90 2.27
N ILE A 100 3.13 10.42 1.17
CA ILE A 100 2.69 9.63 0.04
C ILE A 100 3.50 10.12 -1.15
N ASP A 101 4.44 9.29 -1.58
CA ASP A 101 5.26 9.51 -2.75
C ASP A 101 4.71 8.65 -3.90
N VAL A 102 4.53 9.27 -5.06
CA VAL A 102 3.99 8.61 -6.25
C VAL A 102 4.98 8.83 -7.38
N SER A 103 5.69 7.78 -7.71
CA SER A 103 6.56 7.71 -8.87
C SER A 103 5.79 7.02 -9.99
N CYS A 104 5.34 7.82 -10.96
CA CYS A 104 4.74 7.29 -12.18
C CYS A 104 5.82 6.52 -12.95
N ILE A 105 5.52 5.27 -13.26
CA ILE A 105 6.39 4.42 -14.05
C ILE A 105 5.72 4.19 -15.40
N ASP A 106 6.46 4.40 -16.48
CA ASP A 106 5.96 4.17 -17.84
C ASP A 106 5.71 2.67 -18.04
N VAL A 107 4.45 2.33 -18.29
CA VAL A 107 3.97 0.94 -18.35
C VAL A 107 4.65 0.15 -19.48
N GLU A 108 5.08 0.84 -20.54
CA GLU A 108 5.70 0.24 -21.71
C GLU A 108 7.14 -0.24 -21.45
N ASP A 109 7.94 0.57 -20.75
CA ASP A 109 9.36 0.28 -20.55
C ASP A 109 9.63 -0.57 -19.30
N ASP A 110 8.88 -0.32 -18.21
CA ASP A 110 9.16 -0.96 -16.92
C ASP A 110 8.21 -2.13 -16.60
N PHE A 111 7.04 -2.20 -17.25
CA PHE A 111 6.01 -3.22 -16.95
C PHE A 111 5.30 -3.84 -18.17
N PRO A 112 6.04 -4.44 -19.12
CA PRO A 112 5.44 -5.06 -20.32
C PRO A 112 4.41 -6.16 -20.01
N SER A 113 4.46 -6.79 -18.83
CA SER A 113 3.47 -7.79 -18.41
C SER A 113 2.08 -7.23 -18.08
N LEU A 114 1.96 -5.91 -17.83
CA LEU A 114 0.68 -5.25 -17.53
C LEU A 114 -0.12 -4.90 -18.78
N MET A 115 0.52 -4.78 -19.96
CA MET A 115 -0.18 -4.56 -21.23
C MET A 115 -1.17 -5.68 -21.57
N ASN A 116 -0.95 -6.89 -21.06
CA ASN A 116 -1.80 -8.04 -21.30
C ASN A 116 -3.07 -8.08 -20.43
N LEU A 117 -3.28 -7.10 -19.53
CA LEU A 117 -4.44 -7.03 -18.64
C LEU A 117 -5.55 -6.10 -19.15
N THR A 118 -5.32 -5.37 -20.24
CA THR A 118 -6.38 -4.65 -20.97
C THR A 118 -6.96 -5.57 -22.05
N THR A 119 -8.17 -6.08 -21.82
CA THR A 119 -9.06 -6.66 -22.85
C THR A 119 -10.45 -6.08 -22.66
#